data_AF-A0AA46AZ14-F1
#
_entry.id   AF-A0AA46AZ14-F1
#
_cell.length_a   1.000
_cell.length_b   1.000
_cell.length_c   1.000
_cell.angle_alpha   90.00
_cell.angle_beta   90.00
_cell.angle_gamma   90.00
#
_symmetry.space_group_name_H-M   'P 1'
#
loop_
_entity.id
_entity.type
_entity.pdbx_description
1 polymer ?
#
loop_
_entity_poly.entity_id
_entity_poly.type
_entity_poly.pdbx_seq_one_letter_code
_entity_poly.pdbx_strand_id
1 'polypeptide(L)'
;MELEAKSVYFFSQQDEDFFFEWIGRIGCINNVVGRGGTIYIGLDQNAVLEDEVWEIVAVFSRYRVPLAQLGALDRAGYSRVLRRELRRWSAQKAEGTQELE
;
A
#
# COMPACT_ATOMS: atom_id res chain seq x y z
N MET A 1 6.05 2.98 -11.96
CA MET A 1 4.97 3.66 -11.21
C MET A 1 5.50 4.02 -9.85
N GLU A 2 4.93 5.03 -9.18
CA GLU A 2 5.30 5.40 -7.81
C GLU A 2 4.04 5.37 -6.93
N LEU A 3 4.16 4.78 -5.74
CA LEU A 3 3.16 4.77 -4.69
C LEU A 3 3.59 5.70 -3.56
N GLU A 4 2.63 6.33 -2.90
CA GLU A 4 2.84 7.31 -1.85
C GLU A 4 2.24 6.84 -0.51
N ALA A 5 3.11 6.57 0.46
CA ALA A 5 2.70 6.31 1.83
C ALA A 5 2.83 7.59 2.66
N LYS A 6 1.73 8.33 2.77
CA LYS A 6 1.66 9.62 3.46
C LYS A 6 1.41 9.45 4.95
N SER A 7 2.14 10.21 5.77
CA SER A 7 1.95 10.31 7.21
C SER A 7 1.87 8.94 7.89
N VAL A 8 2.74 8.00 7.48
CA VAL A 8 2.83 6.69 8.12
C VAL A 8 3.23 6.89 9.58
N TYR A 9 2.43 6.32 10.48
CA TYR A 9 2.69 6.40 11.90
C TYR A 9 3.31 5.07 12.38
N PHE A 10 4.56 5.15 12.82
CA PHE A 10 5.26 4.03 13.42
C PHE A 10 5.17 4.13 14.95
N PHE A 11 4.85 3.01 15.61
CA PHE A 11 4.73 2.99 17.07
C PHE A 11 6.07 2.83 17.79
N SER A 12 7.12 2.41 17.08
CA SER A 12 8.48 2.25 17.58
C SER A 12 9.48 2.19 16.42
N GLN A 13 10.78 2.32 16.71
CA GLN A 13 11.84 2.13 15.71
C GLN A 13 11.76 0.74 15.06
N GLN A 14 11.50 -0.30 15.85
CA GLN A 14 11.37 -1.66 15.34
C GLN A 14 10.21 -1.81 14.35
N ASP A 15 9.10 -1.09 14.57
CA ASP A 15 7.94 -1.10 13.69
C ASP A 15 8.22 -0.40 12.36
N GLU A 16 9.01 0.66 12.39
CA GLU A 16 9.57 1.32 11.20
C GLU A 16 10.53 0.40 10.45
N ASP A 17 11.45 -0.27 11.15
CA ASP A 17 12.40 -1.20 10.53
C ASP A 17 11.67 -2.35 9.83
N PHE A 18 10.63 -2.91 10.47
CA PHE A 18 9.79 -3.95 9.87
C PHE A 18 9.07 -3.46 8.61
N PHE A 19 8.62 -2.20 8.56
CA PHE A 19 8.00 -1.64 7.36
C PHE A 19 8.96 -1.65 6.18
N PHE A 20 10.17 -1.12 6.38
CA PHE A 20 11.17 -1.03 5.33
C PHE A 20 11.74 -2.40 4.93
N GLU A 21 11.96 -3.30 5.89
CA GLU A 21 12.40 -4.67 5.61
C GLU A 21 11.36 -5.45 4.81
N TRP A 22 10.07 -5.32 5.16
CA TRP A 22 8.99 -5.98 4.45
C TRP A 22 8.89 -5.45 3.02
N ILE A 23 8.81 -4.12 2.83
CA ILE A 23 8.76 -3.52 1.49
C ILE A 23 9.98 -3.91 0.65
N GLY A 24 11.18 -3.91 1.23
CA GLY A 24 12.42 -4.26 0.54
C GLY A 24 12.50 -5.71 0.05
N ARG A 25 11.61 -6.60 0.54
CA ARG A 25 11.52 -8.00 0.09
C ARG A 25 10.58 -8.21 -1.10
N ILE A 26 9.76 -7.21 -1.45
CA ILE A 26 8.79 -7.30 -2.53
C ILE A 26 9.54 -7.03 -3.85
N GLY A 27 9.62 -8.04 -4.73
CA GLY A 27 10.51 -8.02 -5.89
C GLY A 27 10.18 -6.95 -6.94
N CYS A 28 8.90 -6.61 -7.14
CA CYS A 28 8.51 -5.53 -8.04
C CYS A 28 8.81 -4.11 -7.52
N ILE A 29 9.28 -3.96 -6.27
CA ILE A 29 9.67 -2.68 -5.69
C ILE A 29 11.13 -2.42 -5.99
N ASN A 30 11.40 -1.37 -6.76
CA ASN A 30 12.75 -1.03 -7.22
C ASN A 30 13.38 0.13 -6.46
N ASN A 31 12.60 0.88 -5.68
CA ASN A 31 13.09 2.04 -4.96
C ASN A 31 12.18 2.39 -3.76
N VAL A 32 12.75 2.87 -2.66
CA VAL A 32 12.02 3.37 -1.51
C VAL A 32 12.73 4.59 -0.95
N VAL A 33 12.06 5.74 -0.91
CA VAL A 33 12.66 7.02 -0.49
C VAL A 33 11.70 7.81 0.39
N GLY A 34 12.14 8.17 1.59
CA GLY A 34 11.43 9.13 2.43
C GLY A 34 11.72 10.57 1.99
N ARG A 35 10.68 11.40 1.84
CA ARG A 35 10.80 12.86 1.65
C ARG A 35 9.75 13.58 2.47
N GLY A 36 10.20 14.34 3.47
CA GLY A 36 9.29 14.98 4.42
C GLY A 36 8.45 13.94 5.15
N GLY A 37 7.12 14.11 5.13
CA GLY A 37 6.16 13.18 5.75
C GLY A 37 5.64 12.07 4.82
N THR A 38 6.27 11.84 3.67
CA THR A 38 5.81 10.87 2.67
C THR A 38 6.93 9.89 2.34
N ILE A 39 6.60 8.60 2.28
CA ILE A 39 7.47 7.57 1.75
C ILE A 39 7.03 7.26 0.32
N TYR A 40 7.94 7.45 -0.63
CA TYR A 40 7.75 7.17 -2.04
C TYR A 40 8.29 5.79 -2.36
N ILE A 41 7.47 4.95 -2.97
CA ILE A 41 7.77 3.54 -3.26
C ILE A 41 7.68 3.35 -4.77
N GLY A 42 8.83 3.18 -5.40
CA GLY A 42 8.96 2.90 -6.83
C GLY A 42 8.64 1.45 -7.13
N LEU A 43 7.77 1.23 -8.10
CA LEU A 43 7.29 -0.08 -8.53
C LEU A 43 7.43 -0.24 -10.06
N ASP A 44 8.00 -1.38 -10.48
CA ASP A 44 8.00 -1.79 -11.88
C ASP A 44 6.70 -2.55 -12.21
N GLN A 45 5.82 -1.90 -12.97
CA GLN A 45 4.52 -2.45 -13.34
C GLN A 45 4.60 -3.71 -14.21
N ASN A 46 5.71 -3.89 -14.94
CA ASN A 46 5.86 -5.03 -15.84
C ASN A 46 6.37 -6.29 -15.10
N ALA A 47 6.85 -6.13 -13.86
CA ALA A 47 7.41 -7.19 -13.06
C ALA A 47 6.49 -7.66 -11.91
N VAL A 48 5.30 -7.04 -11.77
CA VAL A 48 4.38 -7.34 -10.65
C VAL A 48 3.80 -8.74 -10.77
N LEU A 49 4.04 -9.56 -9.74
CA LEU A 49 3.41 -10.87 -9.57
C LEU A 49 2.18 -10.78 -8.65
N GLU A 50 1.29 -11.77 -8.73
CA GLU A 50 0.06 -11.78 -7.90
C GLU A 50 0.39 -11.77 -6.40
N ASP A 51 1.32 -12.61 -5.95
CA ASP A 51 1.74 -12.70 -4.54
C ASP A 51 2.33 -11.38 -4.04
N GLU A 52 2.98 -10.60 -4.90
CA GLU A 52 3.53 -9.29 -4.51
C GLU A 52 2.42 -8.26 -4.30
N VAL A 53 1.33 -8.33 -5.06
CA VAL A 53 0.14 -7.49 -4.82
C VAL A 53 -0.42 -7.77 -3.43
N TRP A 54 -0.42 -9.03 -2.98
CA TRP A 54 -0.84 -9.38 -1.63
C TRP A 54 0.04 -8.75 -0.56
N GLU A 55 1.35 -8.82 -0.71
CA GLU A 55 2.31 -8.24 0.22
C GLU A 55 2.16 -6.71 0.30
N ILE A 56 1.99 -6.03 -0.84
CA ILE A 56 1.75 -4.59 -0.89
C ILE A 56 0.45 -4.22 -0.17
N VAL A 57 -0.64 -4.94 -0.44
CA VAL A 57 -1.94 -4.71 0.23
C VAL A 57 -1.83 -4.93 1.74
N ALA A 58 -1.12 -5.98 2.17
CA ALA A 58 -0.93 -6.30 3.58
C ALA A 58 -0.15 -5.21 4.32
N VAL A 59 0.99 -4.77 3.77
CA VAL A 59 1.78 -3.66 4.33
C VAL A 59 0.94 -2.39 4.39
N PHE A 60 0.32 -2.00 3.28
CA PHE A 60 -0.44 -0.74 3.22
C PHE A 60 -1.60 -0.75 4.22
N SER A 61 -2.29 -1.89 4.37
CA SER A 61 -3.37 -2.03 5.35
C SER A 61 -2.85 -1.92 6.79
N ARG A 62 -1.73 -2.58 7.11
CA ARG A 62 -1.13 -2.56 8.45
C ARG A 62 -0.74 -1.15 8.88
N TYR A 63 -0.14 -0.39 7.97
CA TYR A 63 0.36 0.95 8.22
C TYR A 63 -0.62 2.06 7.81
N ARG A 64 -1.89 1.70 7.57
CA ARG A 64 -3.01 2.59 7.23
C ARG A 64 -2.75 3.49 6.01
N VAL A 65 -1.94 3.02 5.08
CA VAL A 65 -1.69 3.69 3.80
C VAL A 65 -2.90 3.48 2.87
N PRO A 66 -3.42 4.53 2.23
CA PRO A 66 -4.55 4.40 1.31
C PRO A 66 -4.26 3.44 0.16
N LEU A 67 -5.14 2.46 -0.05
CA LEU A 67 -5.03 1.46 -1.11
C LEU A 67 -5.48 1.96 -2.49
N ALA A 68 -6.16 3.11 -2.58
CA ALA A 68 -6.78 3.61 -3.82
C ALA A 68 -5.80 3.72 -5.00
N GLN A 69 -4.55 4.06 -4.71
CA GLN A 69 -3.43 4.16 -5.64
C GLN A 69 -3.06 2.80 -6.29
N LEU A 70 -3.33 1.67 -5.61
CA LEU A 70 -3.16 0.34 -6.20
C LEU A 70 -4.17 0.04 -7.31
N GLY A 71 -5.22 0.86 -7.47
CA GLY A 71 -6.15 0.73 -8.60
C GLY A 71 -5.46 0.85 -9.97
N ALA A 72 -4.30 1.52 -10.06
CA ALA A 72 -3.52 1.56 -11.29
C ALA A 72 -2.86 0.21 -11.65
N LEU A 73 -2.77 -0.71 -10.69
CA LEU A 73 -2.34 -2.10 -10.91
C LEU A 73 -3.47 -2.98 -11.47
N ASP A 74 -4.69 -2.45 -11.65
CA ASP A 74 -5.85 -3.16 -12.23
C ASP A 74 -5.74 -3.39 -13.75
N ARG A 75 -4.52 -3.49 -14.29
CA ARG A 75 -4.27 -3.94 -15.66
C ARG A 75 -4.03 -5.45 -15.64
N ALA A 76 -4.94 -6.17 -16.31
CA ALA A 76 -4.83 -7.59 -16.68
C ALA A 76 -5.23 -8.66 -15.63
N GLY A 77 -6.07 -8.34 -14.65
CA GLY A 77 -6.82 -9.38 -13.91
C GLY A 77 -6.16 -9.95 -12.64
N TYR A 78 -5.15 -9.26 -12.09
CA TYR A 78 -4.35 -9.68 -10.93
C TYR A 78 -5.05 -9.53 -9.57
N SER A 79 -6.04 -10.38 -9.38
CA SER A 79 -6.64 -10.75 -8.11
C SER A 79 -8.00 -10.11 -7.83
N ARG A 80 -8.98 -11.01 -7.75
CA ARG A 80 -10.29 -10.81 -7.11
C ARG A 80 -10.18 -10.19 -5.70
N VAL A 81 -8.99 -10.31 -5.10
CA VAL A 81 -8.61 -9.87 -3.76
C VAL A 81 -8.29 -8.39 -3.72
N LEU A 82 -7.48 -7.85 -4.63
CA LEU A 82 -7.27 -6.41 -4.73
C LEU A 82 -8.62 -5.69 -4.82
N ARG A 83 -9.54 -6.21 -5.65
CA ARG A 83 -10.92 -5.71 -5.74
C ARG A 83 -11.73 -5.92 -4.44
N ARG A 84 -11.47 -6.97 -3.66
CA ARG A 84 -12.13 -7.21 -2.36
C ARG A 84 -11.65 -6.20 -1.32
N GLU A 85 -10.35 -6.01 -1.19
CA GLU A 85 -9.76 -5.13 -0.19
C GLU A 85 -9.97 -3.65 -0.55
N LEU A 86 -9.92 -3.26 -1.84
CA LEU A 86 -10.34 -1.93 -2.29
C LEU A 86 -11.80 -1.62 -1.93
N ARG A 87 -12.70 -2.60 -2.04
CA ARG A 87 -14.11 -2.44 -1.63
C ARG A 87 -14.26 -2.28 -0.12
N ARG A 88 -13.55 -3.10 0.67
CA ARG A 88 -13.55 -3.00 2.14
C ARG A 88 -13.03 -1.64 2.61
N TRP A 89 -11.91 -1.19 2.05
CA TRP A 89 -11.35 0.12 2.37
C TRP A 89 -12.29 1.27 2.00
N SER A 90 -12.92 1.19 0.82
CA SER A 90 -13.94 2.17 0.40
C SER A 90 -15.15 2.22 1.33
N ALA A 91 -15.59 1.06 1.84
CA ALA A 91 -16.70 0.97 2.80
C ALA A 91 -16.35 1.58 4.16
N GLN A 92 -15.17 1.26 4.73
CA GLN A 92 -14.71 1.83 6.00
C GLN A 92 -14.57 3.37 5.94
N LYS A 93 -14.15 3.91 4.78
CA LYS A 93 -14.09 5.36 4.58
C LYS A 93 -15.48 6.00 4.55
N ALA A 94 -16.47 5.33 3.94
CA ALA A 94 -17.85 5.81 3.88
C ALA A 94 -18.50 5.85 5.26
N GLU A 95 -18.28 4.82 6.08
CA GLU A 95 -18.77 4.74 7.46
C GLU A 95 -18.11 5.80 8.37
N GLY A 96 -16.79 6.01 8.26
CA GLY A 96 -16.09 7.04 9.03
C GLY A 96 -16.35 8.48 8.59
N THR A 97 -16.97 8.70 7.42
CA THR A 97 -17.39 10.05 6.96
C THR A 97 -18.74 10.44 7.58
N GLN A 98 -19.58 9.48 7.99
CA GLN A 98 -20.88 9.76 8.62
C GLN A 98 -20.79 10.12 10.11
N GLU A 99 -19.65 9.95 10.77
CA GLU A 99 -19.45 10.35 12.18
C GLU A 99 -18.87 11.76 12.35
N LEU A 100 -18.67 12.50 11.25
CA LEU A 100 -18.13 13.86 11.26
C LEU A 100 -19.06 14.92 10.63
N GLU A 101 -20.34 14.57 10.37
CA GLU A 101 -21.37 15.54 9.97
C GLU A 101 -22.34 15.89 11.12
#